data_AF-A0A7N2LIW5-F1
#
_entry.id   AF-A0A7N2LIW5-F1
#
_cell.length_a   1.000
_cell.length_b   1.000
_cell.length_c   1.000
_cell.angle_alpha   90.00
_cell.angle_beta   90.00
_cell.angle_gamma   90.00
#
_symmetry.space_group_name_H-M   'P 1'
#
loop_
_entity.id
_entity.type
_entity.pdbx_description
1 polymer ?
#
loop_
_entity_poly.entity_id
_entity_poly.type
_entity_poly.pdbx_seq_one_letter_code
_entity_poly.pdbx_strand_id
1 'polypeptide(L)'
;MKRAELVFIPAPGIGHLVSKILFAKQLLDQDNRFSITVLIIKRAYGTNMDAYIHSLVASESRIKLIHLPQVDPPPQELYLRSVEKYIADLIESHKTHVKEAIINQVLPNSSSIPIPTAID
;
A
#
# COMPACT_ATOMS: atom_id res chain seq x y z
N MET A 1 14.32 19.18 5.34
CA MET A 1 13.07 19.61 4.69
C MET A 1 12.01 18.55 4.91
N LYS A 2 10.74 18.94 5.07
CA LYS A 2 9.63 17.98 5.15
C LYS A 2 9.43 17.34 3.77
N ARG A 3 9.32 16.01 3.72
CA ARG A 3 9.04 15.27 2.49
C ARG A 3 7.53 15.21 2.25
N ALA A 4 7.12 15.23 0.99
CA ALA A 4 5.75 14.92 0.59
C ALA A 4 5.54 13.40 0.67
N GLU A 5 4.46 12.97 1.30
CA GLU A 5 4.13 11.56 1.46
C GLU A 5 3.23 11.10 0.31
N LEU A 6 3.63 10.05 -0.40
CA LEU A 6 2.86 9.40 -1.45
C LEU A 6 2.38 8.04 -0.98
N VAL A 7 1.11 7.71 -1.25
CA VAL A 7 0.56 6.39 -0.93
C VAL A 7 0.28 5.64 -2.23
N PHE A 8 0.90 4.47 -2.39
CA PHE A 8 0.63 3.55 -3.50
C PHE A 8 -0.26 2.41 -3.03
N ILE A 9 -1.29 2.11 -3.82
CA ILE A 9 -2.21 0.98 -3.62
C ILE A 9 -2.12 0.10 -4.87
N PRO A 10 -1.12 -0.80 -4.97
CA PRO A 10 -1.01 -1.75 -6.07
C PRO A 10 -2.22 -2.67 -6.14
N ALA A 11 -2.60 -3.07 -7.35
CA ALA A 11 -3.52 -4.17 -7.55
C ALA A 11 -2.95 -5.47 -6.93
N PRO A 12 -3.79 -6.35 -6.36
CA PRO A 12 -3.34 -7.62 -5.80
C PRO A 12 -2.64 -8.50 -6.86
N GLY A 13 -1.35 -8.72 -6.70
CA GLY A 13 -0.53 -9.54 -7.61
C GLY A 13 0.95 -9.28 -7.36
N ILE A 14 1.79 -10.32 -7.34
CA ILE A 14 3.23 -10.10 -7.11
C ILE A 14 3.86 -9.24 -8.21
N GLY A 15 3.50 -9.46 -9.48
CA GLY A 15 3.99 -8.65 -10.58
C GLY A 15 3.60 -7.17 -10.46
N HIS A 16 2.39 -6.88 -9.98
CA HIS A 16 1.93 -5.52 -9.73
C HIS A 16 2.67 -4.88 -8.54
N LEU A 17 2.85 -5.62 -7.44
CA LEU A 17 3.54 -5.13 -6.26
C LEU A 17 5.02 -4.84 -6.54
N VAL A 18 5.75 -5.80 -7.11
CA VAL A 18 7.18 -5.63 -7.43
C VAL A 18 7.37 -4.46 -8.39
N SER A 19 6.56 -4.37 -9.45
CA SER A 19 6.64 -3.25 -10.40
C SER A 19 6.40 -1.90 -9.73
N LYS A 20 5.45 -1.81 -8.77
CA LYS A 20 5.20 -0.57 -8.03
C LYS A 20 6.33 -0.22 -7.05
N ILE A 21 6.95 -1.21 -6.41
CA ILE A 21 8.12 -0.98 -5.56
C ILE A 21 9.31 -0.49 -6.40
N LEU A 22 9.58 -1.11 -7.55
CA LEU A 22 10.66 -0.66 -8.43
C LEU A 22 10.41 0.75 -8.96
N PHE A 23 9.17 1.07 -9.33
CA PHE A 23 8.78 2.43 -9.69
C PHE A 23 8.99 3.42 -8.53
N ALA A 24 8.62 3.05 -7.31
CA ALA A 24 8.85 3.86 -6.11
C ALA A 24 10.35 4.17 -5.90
N LYS A 25 11.22 3.16 -6.04
CA LYS A 25 12.67 3.33 -5.94
C LYS A 25 13.19 4.31 -7.00
N GLN A 26 12.82 4.09 -8.27
CA GLN A 26 13.22 4.97 -9.36
C GLN A 26 12.74 6.41 -9.13
N LEU A 27 11.51 6.61 -8.66
CA LEU A 27 10.98 7.94 -8.35
C LEU A 27 11.81 8.62 -7.25
N LEU A 28 12.17 7.88 -6.21
CA LEU A 28 12.95 8.40 -5.08
C LEU A 28 14.42 8.65 -5.43
N ASP A 29 14.97 7.95 -6.41
CA ASP A 29 16.32 8.21 -6.95
C ASP A 29 16.36 9.51 -7.76
N GLN A 30 15.25 9.87 -8.42
CA GLN A 30 15.15 11.11 -9.20
C GLN A 30 14.71 12.31 -8.37
N ASP A 31 13.89 12.12 -7.33
CA ASP A 31 13.36 13.20 -6.50
C ASP A 31 13.39 12.84 -5.01
N ASN A 32 14.26 13.52 -4.27
CA ASN A 32 14.47 13.28 -2.84
C ASN A 32 13.42 13.92 -1.91
N ARG A 33 12.45 14.66 -2.49
CA ARG A 33 11.39 15.36 -1.75
C ARG A 33 10.24 14.44 -1.36
N PHE A 34 10.22 13.19 -1.84
CA PHE A 34 9.17 12.24 -1.53
C PHE A 34 9.56 11.21 -0.46
N SER A 35 8.55 10.73 0.23
CA SER A 35 8.51 9.51 1.03
C SER A 35 7.30 8.71 0.54
N ILE A 36 7.41 7.38 0.53
CA ILE A 36 6.40 6.52 -0.11
C ILE A 36 5.94 5.45 0.86
N THR A 37 4.62 5.32 1.01
CA THR A 37 3.98 4.19 1.68
C THR A 37 3.29 3.31 0.64
N VAL A 38 3.54 2.00 0.66
CA VAL A 38 2.87 1.01 -0.20
C VAL A 38 1.91 0.19 0.66
N LEU A 39 0.61 0.27 0.36
CA LEU A 39 -0.43 -0.51 1.01
C LEU A 39 -0.61 -1.85 0.27
N ILE A 40 -0.41 -2.96 0.97
CA ILE A 40 -0.39 -4.30 0.39
C ILE A 40 -1.71 -5.01 0.73
N ILE A 41 -2.55 -5.18 -0.29
CA ILE A 41 -3.67 -6.12 -0.26
C ILE A 41 -3.08 -7.52 -0.50
N LYS A 42 -3.00 -8.32 0.55
CA LYS A 42 -2.37 -9.65 0.47
C LYS A 42 -3.34 -10.62 -0.19
N ARG A 43 -2.88 -11.25 -1.27
CA ARG A 43 -3.38 -12.54 -1.74
C ARG A 43 -2.50 -13.61 -1.10
N ALA A 44 -2.99 -14.84 -0.91
CA ALA A 44 -2.15 -15.92 -0.43
C ALA A 44 -0.95 -16.13 -1.37
N TYR A 45 0.20 -15.59 -0.96
CA TYR A 45 1.51 -15.76 -1.55
C TYR A 45 2.32 -16.61 -0.56
N GLY A 46 3.17 -17.50 -1.07
CA GLY A 46 4.00 -18.32 -0.17
C GLY A 46 4.87 -17.46 0.74
N THR A 47 5.22 -17.96 1.94
CA THR A 47 6.06 -17.28 2.94
C THR A 47 7.37 -16.71 2.37
N ASN A 48 7.93 -17.37 1.35
CA ASN A 48 9.13 -16.91 0.65
C ASN A 48 8.97 -15.54 -0.04
N MET A 49 7.75 -15.14 -0.37
CA MET A 49 7.48 -13.91 -1.10
C MET A 49 7.50 -12.67 -0.20
N ASP A 50 7.07 -12.78 1.05
CA ASP A 50 7.13 -11.66 2.00
C ASP A 50 8.59 -11.27 2.27
N ALA A 51 9.48 -12.27 2.46
CA ALA A 51 10.92 -12.04 2.63
C ALA A 51 11.55 -11.36 1.41
N TYR A 52 11.15 -11.76 0.20
CA TYR A 52 11.61 -11.13 -1.03
C TYR A 52 11.14 -9.66 -1.15
N ILE A 53 9.87 -9.38 -0.85
CA ILE A 53 9.33 -8.02 -0.88
C ILE A 53 10.07 -7.12 0.14
N HIS A 54 10.32 -7.63 1.34
CA HIS A 54 11.08 -6.90 2.35
C HIS A 54 12.52 -6.62 1.92
N SER A 55 13.20 -7.58 1.28
CA SER A 55 14.58 -7.39 0.81
C SER A 55 14.68 -6.33 -0.30
N LEU A 56 13.64 -6.17 -1.15
CA LEU A 56 13.61 -5.15 -2.19
C LEU A 56 13.66 -3.72 -1.65
N VAL A 57 13.11 -3.48 -0.45
CA VAL A 57 13.03 -2.15 0.18
C VAL A 57 13.99 -1.99 1.36
N ALA A 58 14.73 -3.03 1.74
CA ALA A 58 15.59 -3.02 2.93
C ALA A 58 16.64 -1.90 2.92
N SER A 59 17.12 -1.48 1.75
CA SER A 59 18.08 -0.39 1.59
C SER A 59 17.45 1.00 1.45
N GLU A 60 16.12 1.10 1.39
CA GLU A 60 15.40 2.34 1.10
C GLU A 60 14.46 2.71 2.25
N SER A 61 15.02 3.43 3.23
CA SER A 61 14.27 3.91 4.42
C SER A 61 13.07 4.82 4.11
N ARG A 62 12.99 5.39 2.90
CA ARG A 62 11.88 6.23 2.45
C ARG A 62 10.68 5.43 1.94
N ILE A 63 10.79 4.10 1.83
CA ILE A 63 9.68 3.23 1.45
C ILE A 63 9.19 2.47 2.68
N LYS A 64 7.93 2.69 3.04
CA LYS A 64 7.23 1.92 4.07
C LYS A 64 6.27 0.94 3.41
N LEU A 65 6.29 -0.32 3.86
CA LEU A 65 5.31 -1.33 3.46
C LEU A 65 4.30 -1.51 4.59
N ILE A 66 3.00 -1.47 4.26
CA ILE A 66 1.93 -1.73 5.21
C ILE A 66 1.04 -2.84 4.65
N HIS A 67 1.02 -3.97 5.34
CA HIS A 67 0.06 -5.04 5.03
C HIS A 67 -1.30 -4.66 5.59
N LEU A 68 -2.32 -4.70 4.73
CA LEU A 68 -3.69 -4.50 5.18
C LEU A 68 -4.21 -5.76 5.89
N PRO A 69 -5.15 -5.62 6.85
CA PRO A 69 -5.86 -6.74 7.45
C PRO A 69 -6.45 -7.67 6.39
N GLN A 70 -6.51 -8.96 6.71
CA GLN A 70 -7.20 -9.93 5.87
C GLN A 70 -8.71 -9.69 5.88
N VAL A 71 -9.34 -9.98 4.76
CA VAL A 71 -10.80 -9.99 4.59
C VAL A 71 -11.22 -11.32 4.02
N ASP A 72 -12.50 -11.67 4.18
CA ASP A 72 -13.06 -12.82 3.50
C ASP A 72 -12.97 -12.61 1.97
N PRO A 73 -12.32 -13.53 1.23
CA PRO A 73 -12.18 -13.39 -0.20
C PRO A 73 -13.54 -13.57 -0.91
N PRO A 74 -13.72 -13.00 -2.11
CA PRO A 74 -14.85 -13.35 -2.96
C PRO A 74 -14.90 -14.86 -3.25
N PRO A 75 -16.06 -15.42 -3.65
CA PRO A 75 -16.17 -16.84 -3.98
C PRO A 75 -15.15 -17.28 -5.04
N GLN A 76 -14.55 -18.46 -4.86
CA GLN A 76 -13.50 -18.95 -5.75
C GLN A 76 -14.03 -19.23 -7.17
N GLU A 77 -15.30 -19.59 -7.31
CA GLU A 77 -15.97 -19.79 -8.60
C GLU A 77 -15.97 -18.50 -9.43
N LEU A 78 -16.02 -17.34 -8.78
CA LEU A 78 -15.94 -16.04 -9.44
C LEU A 78 -14.57 -15.85 -10.09
N TYR A 79 -13.49 -16.30 -9.43
CA TYR A 79 -12.14 -16.23 -9.99
C TYR A 79 -12.02 -17.04 -11.29
N LEU A 80 -12.64 -18.22 -11.34
CA LEU A 80 -12.63 -19.08 -12.53
C LEU A 80 -13.46 -18.51 -13.68
N ARG A 81 -14.49 -17.70 -13.37
CA ARG A 81 -15.37 -17.06 -14.37
C ARG A 81 -14.82 -15.72 -14.87
N SER A 82 -14.29 -14.90 -13.97
CA SER A 82 -13.66 -13.61 -14.26
C SER A 82 -12.69 -13.24 -13.15
N VAL A 83 -11.41 -13.27 -13.50
CA VAL A 83 -10.32 -12.84 -12.62
C VAL A 83 -10.47 -11.35 -12.29
N GLU A 84 -10.85 -10.54 -13.27
CA GLU A 84 -11.00 -9.09 -13.13
C GLU A 84 -12.08 -8.75 -12.11
N LYS A 85 -13.25 -9.40 -12.19
CA LYS A 85 -14.34 -9.20 -11.23
C LYS A 85 -13.96 -9.64 -9.83
N TYR A 86 -13.30 -10.80 -9.70
CA TYR A 86 -12.79 -11.27 -8.41
C TYR A 86 -11.82 -10.25 -7.79
N ILE A 87 -10.87 -9.74 -8.58
CA ILE A 87 -9.89 -8.75 -8.10
C ILE A 87 -10.56 -7.42 -7.74
N ALA A 88 -11.52 -6.95 -8.54
CA ALA A 88 -12.28 -5.74 -8.24
C ALA A 88 -13.06 -5.87 -6.92
N ASP A 89 -13.75 -6.99 -6.69
CA ASP A 89 -14.50 -7.24 -5.46
C ASP A 89 -13.57 -7.34 -4.24
N LEU A 90 -12.40 -7.96 -4.42
CA LEU A 90 -11.37 -8.00 -3.38
C LEU A 90 -10.84 -6.59 -3.06
N ILE A 91 -10.63 -5.72 -4.05
CA ILE A 91 -10.23 -4.33 -3.80
C ILE A 91 -11.34 -3.57 -3.09
N GLU A 92 -12.59 -3.76 -3.50
CA GLU A 92 -13.77 -3.13 -2.90
C GLU A 92 -13.88 -3.47 -1.40
N SER A 93 -13.69 -4.73 -1.03
CA SER A 93 -13.76 -5.18 0.37
C SER A 93 -12.64 -4.63 1.26
N HIS A 94 -11.56 -4.08 0.69
CA HIS A 94 -10.46 -3.46 1.44
C HIS A 94 -10.60 -1.94 1.63
N LYS A 95 -11.63 -1.28 1.09
CA LYS A 95 -11.76 0.19 1.15
C LYS A 95 -11.69 0.75 2.57
N THR A 96 -12.38 0.14 3.53
CA THR A 96 -12.35 0.56 4.94
C THR A 96 -10.95 0.41 5.53
N HIS A 97 -10.30 -0.72 5.30
CA HIS A 97 -8.94 -0.97 5.76
C HIS A 97 -7.90 -0.02 5.15
N VAL A 98 -8.03 0.33 3.87
CA VAL A 98 -7.20 1.36 3.22
C VAL A 98 -7.37 2.70 3.92
N LYS A 99 -8.61 3.13 4.15
CA LYS A 99 -8.91 4.40 4.83
C LYS A 99 -8.28 4.44 6.22
N GLU A 100 -8.48 3.38 7.01
CA GLU A 100 -7.92 3.28 8.36
C GLU A 100 -6.39 3.25 8.38
N ALA A 101 -5.76 2.52 7.46
CA ALA A 101 -4.30 2.49 7.34
C ALA A 101 -3.73 3.89 7.05
N ILE A 102 -4.37 4.65 6.14
CA ILE A 102 -3.95 6.02 5.83
C ILE A 102 -4.10 6.92 7.07
N ILE A 103 -5.26 6.90 7.72
CA ILE A 103 -5.54 7.75 8.89
C ILE A 103 -4.60 7.43 10.06
N ASN A 104 -4.36 6.15 10.32
CA ASN A 104 -3.66 5.73 11.53
C ASN A 104 -2.14 5.60 11.35
N GLN A 105 -1.65 5.41 10.12
CA GLN A 105 -0.24 5.07 9.89
C GLN A 105 0.50 5.99 8.92
N VAL A 106 -0.22 6.80 8.13
CA VAL A 106 0.37 7.72 7.14
C VAL A 106 0.21 9.17 7.60
N LEU A 107 -1.01 9.60 7.93
CA LEU A 107 -1.28 10.97 8.34
C LEU A 107 -0.52 11.42 9.62
N PRO A 108 -0.35 10.59 10.67
CA PRO A 108 0.35 11.03 11.88
C PRO A 108 1.84 11.35 11.64
N ASN A 109 2.44 10.73 10.61
CA ASN A 109 3.81 11.05 10.17
C ASN A 109 3.87 12.33 9.32
N SER A 110 2.72 12.81 8.84
CA SER A 110 2.58 14.03 8.05
C SER A 110 2.21 15.26 8.88
N SER A 111 1.82 15.10 10.14
CA SER A 111 1.33 16.19 10.99
C SER A 111 2.46 16.91 11.74
N SER A 112 2.88 18.01 11.13
CA SER A 112 3.27 19.25 11.81
C SER A 112 2.30 20.38 11.43
N ILE A 113 1.04 20.03 11.14
CA ILE A 113 0.00 21.02 10.78
C ILE A 113 -1.02 21.01 11.92
N PRO A 114 -1.08 22.08 12.74
CA PRO A 114 -2.12 22.21 13.75
C PRO A 114 -3.48 22.30 13.05
N ILE A 115 -4.41 21.45 13.47
CA ILE A 115 -5.81 21.57 13.10
C ILE A 115 -6.32 22.85 13.80
N PRO A 116 -6.86 23.85 13.09
CA PRO A 116 -7.51 24.97 13.74
C PRO A 116 -8.74 24.44 14.47
N THR A 117 -8.70 24.42 15.80
CA THR A 117 -9.90 24.30 16.63
C THR A 117 -10.82 25.46 16.26
N ALA A 118 -12.00 25.14 15.76
CA ALA A 118 -13.08 26.09 15.61
C ALA A 118 -13.34 26.73 16.99
N ILE A 119 -13.27 28.05 17.00
CA ILE A 119 -13.60 28.93 18.12
C ILE A 119 -15.12 29.09 18.17
N ASP A 120 -15.64 29.09 19.40
CA ASP A 120 -17.03 29.22 19.88
C ASP A 120 -18.07 29.86 18.94
#